data_AF-A0A2P2IGP6-F1
#
_entry.id   AF-A0A2P2IGP6-F1
#
_cell.length_a   1.000
_cell.length_b   1.000
_cell.length_c   1.000
_cell.angle_alpha   90.00
_cell.angle_beta   90.00
_cell.angle_gamma   90.00
#
_symmetry.space_group_name_H-M   'P 1'
#
loop_
_entity.id
_entity.type
_entity.pdbx_description
1 polymer ?
#
loop_
_entity_poly.entity_id
_entity_poly.type
_entity_poly.pdbx_seq_one_letter_code
_entity_poly.pdbx_strand_id
1 'polypeptide(L)'
;DYILVQGDTTSGLVGALVGFYNQVPIGHIEAGLRTGNIYSPFPEEANRKLIGTMSEINFAATEVNRENLLKENYDEKKILVTGNTVIDALLWVKENKVLDLEKIKEKYNLSNKKYIMMTMHRRENWE
;
A
#
# COMPACT_ATOMS: atom_id res chain seq x y z
N ASP A 1 20.84 -6.33 -6.74
CA ASP A 1 19.54 -5.87 -7.29
C ASP A 1 18.40 -6.32 -6.39
N TYR A 2 17.30 -5.58 -6.38
CA TYR A 2 16.10 -5.90 -5.60
C TYR A 2 14.87 -5.98 -6.51
N ILE A 3 13.92 -6.83 -6.16
CA ILE A 3 12.54 -6.73 -6.66
C ILE A 3 11.72 -5.98 -5.63
N LEU A 4 11.13 -4.85 -6.04
CA LEU A 4 10.23 -4.09 -5.18
C LEU A 4 8.79 -4.48 -5.49
N VAL A 5 8.05 -4.82 -4.45
CA VAL A 5 6.62 -5.14 -4.52
C VAL A 5 5.86 -4.19 -3.61
N GLN A 6 4.77 -3.62 -4.11
CA GLN A 6 3.96 -2.66 -3.37
C GLN A 6 2.60 -3.24 -3.00
N GLY A 7 2.20 -3.01 -1.76
CA GLY A 7 0.88 -3.35 -1.25
C GLY A 7 0.67 -4.86 -1.08
N ASP A 8 -0.54 -5.31 -1.35
CA ASP A 8 -1.08 -6.59 -0.89
C ASP A 8 -1.95 -7.30 -1.94
N THR A 9 -1.88 -6.83 -3.18
CA THR A 9 -2.58 -7.47 -4.29
C THR A 9 -1.95 -8.83 -4.62
N THR A 10 -2.72 -9.70 -5.29
CA THR A 10 -2.19 -10.97 -5.81
C THR A 10 -1.04 -10.75 -6.79
N SER A 11 -1.04 -9.64 -7.54
CA SER A 11 0.09 -9.28 -8.41
C SER A 11 1.36 -8.99 -7.61
N GLY A 12 1.23 -8.27 -6.48
CA GLY A 12 2.34 -8.06 -5.55
C GLY A 12 2.88 -9.37 -4.98
N LEU A 13 1.99 -10.29 -4.59
CA LEU A 13 2.37 -11.62 -4.12
C LEU A 13 3.13 -12.42 -5.18
N VAL A 14 2.62 -12.45 -6.42
CA VAL A 14 3.27 -13.16 -7.53
C VAL A 14 4.64 -12.56 -7.83
N GLY A 15 4.79 -11.24 -7.80
CA GLY A 15 6.09 -10.57 -7.94
C GLY A 15 7.09 -10.99 -6.86
N ALA A 16 6.63 -11.09 -5.61
CA ALA A 16 7.46 -11.55 -4.50
C ALA A 16 7.86 -13.03 -4.66
N LEU A 17 6.94 -13.89 -5.08
CA LEU A 17 7.21 -15.30 -5.35
C LEU A 17 8.25 -15.49 -6.46
N VAL A 18 8.16 -14.70 -7.54
CA VAL A 18 9.16 -14.73 -8.63
C VAL A 18 10.53 -14.36 -8.09
N GLY A 19 10.64 -13.30 -7.27
CA GLY A 19 11.91 -12.93 -6.62
C GLY A 19 12.44 -14.03 -5.73
N PHE A 20 11.57 -14.62 -4.91
CA PHE A 20 11.93 -15.67 -3.96
C PHE A 20 12.49 -16.90 -4.67
N TYR A 21 11.81 -17.39 -5.71
CA TYR A 21 12.28 -18.56 -6.47
C TYR A 21 13.58 -18.34 -7.23
N ASN A 22 13.87 -17.09 -7.60
CA ASN A 22 15.11 -16.73 -8.26
C ASN A 22 16.20 -16.24 -7.27
N GLN A 23 15.96 -16.36 -5.97
CA GLN A 23 16.87 -15.93 -4.91
C GLN A 23 17.27 -14.44 -5.03
N VAL A 24 16.37 -13.61 -5.52
CA VAL A 24 16.55 -12.16 -5.62
C VAL A 24 15.94 -11.50 -4.38
N PRO A 25 16.68 -10.63 -3.66
CA PRO A 25 16.14 -9.90 -2.50
C PRO A 25 14.87 -9.12 -2.83
N ILE A 26 13.86 -9.25 -1.97
CA ILE A 26 12.57 -8.55 -2.11
C ILE A 26 12.47 -7.40 -1.12
N GLY A 27 12.00 -6.26 -1.60
CA GLY A 27 11.60 -5.11 -0.76
C GLY A 27 10.09 -4.91 -0.80
N HIS A 28 9.42 -5.01 0.36
CA HIS A 28 7.97 -4.83 0.46
C HIS A 28 7.61 -3.40 0.83
N ILE A 29 7.01 -2.67 -0.10
CA ILE A 29 6.50 -1.31 0.09
C ILE A 29 5.08 -1.37 0.67
N GLU A 30 4.80 -0.52 1.66
CA GLU A 30 3.56 -0.51 2.46
C GLU A 30 3.40 -1.74 3.35
N ALA A 31 4.53 -2.25 3.87
CA ALA A 31 4.55 -3.40 4.77
C ALA A 31 3.89 -3.10 6.11
N GLY A 32 3.42 -4.16 6.80
CA GLY A 32 2.99 -4.09 8.21
C GLY A 32 1.55 -3.61 8.47
N LEU A 33 0.73 -3.38 7.44
CA LEU A 33 -0.71 -3.26 7.65
C LEU A 33 -1.29 -4.62 8.06
N ARG A 34 -2.11 -4.64 9.12
CA ARG A 34 -2.73 -5.86 9.64
C ARG A 34 -4.16 -5.60 10.03
N THR A 35 -5.05 -6.51 9.66
CA THR A 35 -6.45 -6.51 10.11
C THR A 35 -6.68 -7.52 11.23
N GLY A 36 -5.77 -8.48 11.40
CA GLY A 36 -5.91 -9.57 12.36
C GLY A 36 -6.89 -10.67 11.91
N ASN A 37 -7.49 -10.55 10.73
CA ASN A 37 -8.36 -11.56 10.14
C ASN A 37 -7.85 -11.91 8.74
N ILE A 38 -7.31 -13.13 8.58
CA ILE A 38 -6.72 -13.59 7.31
C ILE A 38 -7.72 -13.64 6.15
N TYR A 39 -9.03 -13.67 6.45
CA TYR A 39 -10.11 -13.64 5.47
C TYR A 39 -10.75 -12.25 5.31
N SER A 40 -10.18 -11.19 5.89
CA SER A 40 -10.75 -9.84 5.75
C SER A 40 -9.69 -8.74 5.86
N PRO A 41 -9.48 -7.94 4.79
CA PRO A 41 -10.00 -8.15 3.44
C PRO A 41 -9.39 -9.41 2.82
N PHE A 42 -10.19 -10.11 2.02
CA PHE A 42 -9.79 -11.32 1.31
C PHE A 42 -9.52 -11.00 -0.17
N PRO A 43 -8.36 -11.39 -0.72
CA PRO A 43 -7.28 -12.21 -0.13
C PRO A 43 -6.12 -11.40 0.52
N GLU A 44 -6.27 -10.09 0.65
CA GLU A 44 -5.15 -9.17 0.85
C GLU A 44 -4.43 -9.37 2.20
N GLU A 45 -5.14 -9.70 3.29
CA GLU A 45 -4.46 -9.95 4.57
C GLU A 45 -3.50 -11.16 4.49
N ALA A 46 -3.88 -12.22 3.78
CA ALA A 46 -3.00 -13.36 3.54
C ALA A 46 -1.79 -12.95 2.67
N ASN A 47 -2.03 -12.20 1.59
CA ASN A 47 -0.97 -11.71 0.71
C ASN A 47 0.05 -10.84 1.48
N ARG A 48 -0.40 -9.94 2.36
CA ARG A 48 0.49 -9.11 3.19
C ARG A 48 1.47 -9.93 4.01
N LYS A 49 0.97 -11.01 4.63
CA LYS A 49 1.80 -11.88 5.47
C LYS A 49 2.77 -12.70 4.65
N LEU A 50 2.33 -13.25 3.52
CA LEU A 50 3.18 -14.03 2.61
C LEU A 50 4.29 -13.15 2.00
N ILE A 51 3.95 -11.96 1.49
CA ILE A 51 4.92 -11.02 0.94
C ILE A 51 5.92 -10.59 2.01
N GLY A 52 5.44 -10.18 3.19
CA GLY A 52 6.33 -9.77 4.29
C GLY A 52 7.33 -10.87 4.65
N THR A 53 6.88 -12.12 4.75
CA THR A 53 7.74 -13.27 5.10
C THR A 53 8.86 -13.50 4.08
N MET A 54 8.59 -13.27 2.79
CA MET A 54 9.59 -13.43 1.72
C MET A 54 10.52 -12.21 1.58
N SER A 55 10.22 -11.11 2.25
CA SER A 55 10.92 -9.84 2.05
C SER A 55 12.18 -9.72 2.90
N GLU A 56 13.27 -9.31 2.26
CA GLU A 56 14.53 -9.01 2.94
C GLU A 56 14.43 -7.69 3.70
N ILE A 57 13.68 -6.72 3.16
CA ILE A 57 13.39 -5.44 3.80
C ILE A 57 11.90 -5.14 3.69
N ASN A 58 11.31 -4.71 4.80
CA ASN A 58 9.92 -4.29 4.91
C ASN A 58 9.87 -2.77 5.11
N PHE A 59 9.37 -2.05 4.12
CA PHE A 59 9.17 -0.60 4.16
C PHE A 59 7.77 -0.31 4.72
N ALA A 60 7.71 -0.11 6.04
CA ALA A 60 6.50 0.22 6.76
C ALA A 60 6.08 1.68 6.49
N ALA A 61 4.79 1.91 6.30
CA ALA A 61 4.27 3.26 6.03
C ALA A 61 4.18 4.13 7.30
N THR A 62 3.96 3.51 8.46
CA THR A 62 3.79 4.20 9.75
C THR A 62 4.45 3.39 10.88
N GLU A 63 4.65 4.03 12.04
CA GLU A 63 5.12 3.32 13.25
C GLU A 63 4.17 2.20 13.68
N VAL A 64 2.85 2.39 13.53
CA VAL A 64 1.86 1.34 13.81
C VAL A 64 2.10 0.11 12.92
N ASN A 65 2.48 0.32 11.65
CA ASN A 65 2.80 -0.79 10.77
C ASN A 65 4.09 -1.51 11.17
N ARG A 66 5.12 -0.76 11.60
CA ARG A 66 6.35 -1.33 12.16
C ARG A 66 6.07 -2.15 13.41
N GLU A 67 5.26 -1.64 14.34
CA GLU A 67 4.87 -2.35 15.56
C GLU A 67 4.15 -3.67 15.25
N ASN A 68 3.29 -3.69 14.23
CA ASN A 68 2.62 -4.92 13.81
C ASN A 68 3.62 -5.98 13.32
N LEU A 69 4.63 -5.58 12.55
CA LEU A 69 5.69 -6.49 12.09
C LEU A 69 6.52 -7.01 13.26
N LEU A 70 6.87 -6.15 14.22
CA LEU A 70 7.60 -6.55 15.42
C LEU A 70 6.81 -7.54 16.29
N LYS A 71 5.49 -7.34 16.43
CA LYS A 71 4.60 -8.31 17.12
C LYS A 71 4.54 -9.67 16.43
N GLU A 72 4.81 -9.71 15.13
CA GLU A 72 4.93 -10.94 14.34
C GLU A 72 6.37 -11.50 14.29
N ASN A 73 7.29 -10.98 15.12
CA ASN A 73 8.70 -11.39 15.25
C ASN A 73 9.57 -11.16 14.01
N TYR A 74 9.25 -10.15 13.19
CA TYR A 74 10.17 -9.71 12.15
C TYR A 74 11.41 -9.06 12.77
N ASP A 75 12.59 -9.27 12.17
CA ASP A 75 13.83 -8.62 12.61
C ASP A 75 13.71 -7.11 12.44
N GLU A 76 13.89 -6.37 13.53
CA GLU A 76 13.86 -4.90 13.54
C GLU A 76 14.82 -4.28 12.52
N LYS A 77 15.98 -4.90 12.28
CA LYS A 77 16.97 -4.41 11.31
C LYS A 77 16.47 -4.48 9.86
N LYS A 78 15.43 -5.28 9.61
CA LYS A 78 14.80 -5.45 8.30
C LYS A 78 13.54 -4.60 8.13
N ILE A 79 13.24 -3.70 9.07
CA ILE A 79 12.06 -2.84 9.01
C ILE A 79 12.49 -1.38 8.94
N LEU A 80 12.00 -0.66 7.93
CA LEU A 80 12.24 0.77 7.76
C LEU A 80 10.90 1.50 7.67
N VAL A 81 10.71 2.54 8.50
CA VAL A 81 9.54 3.41 8.40
C VAL A 81 9.83 4.49 7.36
N THR A 82 9.04 4.53 6.30
CA THR A 82 9.32 5.36 5.11
C THR A 82 8.23 6.38 4.79
N GLY A 83 7.05 6.27 5.39
CA GLY A 83 5.89 7.05 4.99
C GLY A 83 5.06 6.34 3.91
N ASN A 84 4.00 7.00 3.45
CA ASN A 84 3.08 6.43 2.47
C ASN A 84 3.27 7.10 1.10
N THR A 85 3.56 6.29 0.07
CA THR A 85 3.81 6.76 -1.29
C THR A 85 2.64 7.53 -1.92
N VAL A 86 1.40 7.31 -1.46
CA VAL A 86 0.22 8.09 -1.90
C VAL A 86 0.34 9.56 -1.51
N ILE A 87 0.97 9.87 -0.37
CA ILE A 87 1.21 11.25 0.05
C ILE A 87 2.24 11.90 -0.86
N ASP A 88 3.32 11.18 -1.19
CA ASP A 88 4.32 11.66 -2.14
C ASP A 88 3.69 11.96 -3.50
N ALA A 89 2.85 11.04 -4.00
CA ALA A 89 2.12 11.23 -5.25
C ALA A 89 1.18 12.45 -5.20
N LEU A 90 0.48 12.66 -4.09
CA LEU A 90 -0.39 13.82 -3.89
C LEU A 90 0.41 15.13 -3.93
N LEU A 91 1.51 15.20 -3.19
CA LEU A 91 2.37 16.38 -3.15
C LEU A 91 2.99 16.64 -4.52
N TRP A 92 3.46 15.60 -5.19
CA TRP A 92 4.02 15.70 -6.54
C TRP A 92 3.00 16.25 -7.53
N VAL A 93 1.76 15.75 -7.52
CA VAL A 93 0.68 16.26 -8.38
C VAL A 93 0.38 17.72 -8.09
N LYS A 94 0.30 18.10 -6.80
CA LYS A 94 0.04 19.49 -6.40
C LYS A 94 1.12 20.46 -6.89
N GLU A 95 2.38 20.03 -6.90
CA GLU A 95 3.52 20.87 -7.28
C GLU A 95 3.77 20.88 -8.80
N ASN A 96 3.60 19.75 -9.48
CA ASN A 96 4.06 19.56 -10.85
C ASN A 96 2.94 19.59 -11.88
N LYS A 97 1.68 19.39 -11.49
CA LYS A 97 0.55 19.49 -12.42
C LYS A 97 -0.14 20.83 -12.27
N VAL A 98 -0.14 21.61 -13.36
CA VAL A 98 -1.04 22.74 -13.51
C VAL A 98 -2.45 22.18 -13.71
N LEU A 99 -3.19 22.04 -12.62
CA LEU A 99 -4.60 21.72 -12.67
C LEU A 99 -5.38 23.01 -12.94
N ASP A 100 -6.07 23.07 -14.07
CA ASP A 100 -7.04 24.13 -14.34
C ASP A 100 -8.29 23.87 -13.47
N LEU A 101 -8.21 24.34 -12.22
CA LEU A 101 -9.26 24.16 -11.23
C LEU A 101 -10.57 24.83 -11.66
N GLU A 102 -10.51 25.93 -12.41
CA GLU A 102 -11.71 26.62 -12.91
C GLU A 102 -12.41 25.78 -13.96
N LYS A 103 -11.68 25.20 -14.92
CA LYS A 103 -12.25 24.26 -15.89
C LYS A 103 -12.84 23.00 -15.23
N ILE A 104 -12.21 22.49 -14.18
CA ILE A 104 -12.76 21.34 -13.41
C ILE A 104 -14.05 21.76 -12.70
N LYS A 105 -14.07 22.92 -12.05
CA LYS A 105 -15.27 23.44 -11.38
C LYS A 105 -16.40 23.63 -12.38
N GLU A 106 -16.14 24.22 -13.53
CA GLU A 106 -17.14 24.42 -14.59
C GLU A 106 -17.68 23.07 -15.10
N LYS A 107 -16.79 22.13 -15.45
CA LYS A 107 -17.16 20.81 -15.97
C LYS A 107 -18.09 20.03 -15.04
N TYR A 108 -17.86 20.10 -13.73
CA TYR A 108 -18.63 19.35 -12.74
C TYR A 108 -19.64 20.23 -11.97
N ASN A 109 -19.86 21.47 -12.42
CA ASN A 109 -20.73 22.46 -11.79
C ASN A 109 -20.46 22.60 -10.27
N LEU A 110 -19.18 22.63 -9.91
CA LEU A 110 -18.74 22.83 -8.53
C LEU A 110 -18.87 24.32 -8.18
N SER A 111 -19.54 24.60 -7.07
CA SER A 111 -19.79 25.93 -6.56
C SER A 111 -19.21 26.06 -5.15
N ASN A 112 -19.18 27.26 -4.59
CA ASN A 112 -18.68 27.47 -3.23
C ASN A 112 -19.68 26.94 -2.19
N LYS A 113 -19.73 25.61 -2.03
CA LYS A 113 -20.62 24.87 -1.12
C LYS A 113 -19.83 23.77 -0.41
N LYS A 114 -20.44 23.19 0.62
CA LYS A 114 -19.87 22.02 1.30
C LYS A 114 -20.15 20.76 0.48
N TYR A 115 -19.13 19.95 0.29
CA TYR A 115 -19.21 18.66 -0.41
C TYR A 115 -18.87 17.52 0.54
N ILE A 116 -19.50 16.37 0.32
CA ILE A 116 -19.09 15.10 0.91
C ILE A 116 -18.38 14.33 -0.20
N MET A 117 -17.11 13.98 0.04
CA MET A 117 -16.39 13.05 -0.83
C MET A 117 -16.61 11.65 -0.30
N MET A 118 -17.14 10.78 -1.15
CA MET A 118 -17.39 9.37 -0.83
C MET A 118 -16.72 8.50 -1.89
N THR A 119 -15.89 7.57 -1.43
CA THR A 119 -15.33 6.50 -2.25
C THR A 119 -15.91 5.18 -1.73
N MET A 120 -16.63 4.47 -2.59
CA MET A 120 -17.21 3.17 -2.28
C MET A 120 -16.57 2.14 -3.20
N HIS A 121 -15.80 1.23 -2.61
CA HIS A 121 -15.33 0.05 -3.31
C HIS A 121 -16.36 -1.07 -3.09
N ARG A 122 -16.87 -1.63 -4.18
CA ARG A 122 -17.67 -2.85 -4.10
C ARG A 122 -16.74 -3.96 -3.63
N ARG A 123 -17.09 -4.68 -2.55
CA ARG A 123 -16.47 -5.98 -2.27
C ARG A 123 -16.90 -6.94 -3.37
N GLU A 124 -15.94 -7.38 -4.19
CA GLU A 124 -16.24 -8.28 -5.31
C GLU A 124 -16.39 -9.75 -4.88
N ASN A 125 -15.99 -10.12 -3.65
CA ASN A 125 -16.17 -11.49 -3.12
C ASN A 125 -17.21 -11.52 -1.99
N TRP A 126 -18.36 -12.13 -2.27
CA TRP A 126 -19.41 -12.49 -1.31
C TRP A 126 -19.60 -14.00 -1.40
N GLU A 127 -18.74 -14.76 -0.71
CA GLU A 127 -18.92 -16.19 -0.42
C GLU A 127 -17.99 -16.57 0.74
#